data_AF-A0A1I3GEJ9-F1
#
_entry.id   AF-A0A1I3GEJ9-F1
#
_cell.length_a   1.000
_cell.length_b   1.000
_cell.length_c   1.000
_cell.angle_alpha   90.00
_cell.angle_beta   90.00
_cell.angle_gamma   90.00
#
_symmetry.space_group_name_H-M   'P 1'
#
loop_
_entity.id
_entity.type
_entity.pdbx_description
1 polymer ?
#
loop_
_entity_poly.entity_id
_entity_poly.type
_entity_poly.pdbx_seq_one_letter_code
_entity_poly.pdbx_strand_id
1 'polypeptide(L)'
;MKKYILLNIALIILIIFASTFGTYFSPLNQRFAYWWSITDFDWLAILLIISASIVFALLMSIIKIKNLNYKQKFLKTFCIFNVLILIFMLSLIIKNYINVRKELIKIEKEYVDKAKNDIKNDNVTFEFTGGLSIRYTKSPENKINNIYKTYGITYLSTGCLFDDYNSAGQQKYKEVVKPYLEKRNGKNWEQKMKSEVEKLKD
;
A
#
# COMPACT_ATOMS: atom_id res chain seq x y z
N MET A 1 29.06 3.70 -30.65
CA MET A 1 28.03 4.76 -30.56
C MET A 1 26.62 4.21 -30.40
N LYS A 2 26.15 3.30 -31.29
CA LYS A 2 24.81 2.68 -31.18
C LYS A 2 24.51 2.11 -29.78
N LYS A 3 25.49 1.44 -29.15
CA LYS A 3 25.41 0.94 -27.76
C LYS A 3 25.00 2.01 -26.74
N TYR A 4 25.60 3.20 -26.78
CA TYR A 4 25.30 4.26 -25.82
C TYR A 4 23.96 4.94 -26.07
N ILE A 5 23.51 4.99 -27.34
CA ILE A 5 22.16 5.46 -27.67
C ILE A 5 21.13 4.50 -27.07
N LEU A 6 21.30 3.20 -27.33
CA LEU A 6 20.39 2.17 -26.84
C LEU A 6 20.38 2.10 -25.31
N LEU A 7 21.54 2.27 -24.66
CA LEU A 7 21.65 2.34 -23.20
C LEU A 7 20.92 3.55 -22.62
N ASN A 8 21.06 4.74 -23.21
CA ASN A 8 20.33 5.92 -22.75
C ASN A 8 18.82 5.78 -22.92
N ILE A 9 18.35 5.20 -24.03
CA ILE A 9 16.92 4.90 -24.24
C ILE A 9 16.42 3.94 -23.15
N ALA A 10 17.15 2.86 -22.90
CA ALA A 10 16.80 1.91 -21.85
C ALA A 10 16.76 2.56 -20.46
N LEU A 11 17.73 3.43 -20.14
CA LEU A 11 17.76 4.16 -18.88
C LEU A 11 16.58 5.13 -18.73
N ILE A 12 16.20 5.85 -19.79
CA ILE A 12 15.03 6.74 -19.75
C ILE A 12 13.76 5.92 -19.50
N ILE A 13 13.59 4.78 -20.17
CA ILE A 13 12.45 3.89 -19.94
C ILE A 13 12.44 3.42 -18.48
N LEU A 14 13.60 3.05 -17.93
CA LEU A 14 13.72 2.63 -16.52
C LEU A 14 13.41 3.77 -15.54
N ILE A 15 13.81 5.01 -15.84
CA ILE A 15 13.49 6.18 -15.01
C ILE A 15 11.99 6.41 -15.00
N ILE A 16 11.35 6.40 -16.18
CA ILE A 16 9.89 6.54 -16.30
C ILE A 16 9.22 5.40 -15.52
N PHE A 17 9.62 4.15 -15.74
CA PHE A 17 9.06 3.01 -15.04
C PHE A 17 9.20 3.12 -13.52
N ALA A 18 10.40 3.41 -13.02
CA ALA A 18 10.65 3.55 -11.58
C ALA A 18 9.82 4.67 -10.98
N SER A 19 9.63 5.77 -11.71
CA SER A 19 8.85 6.90 -11.22
C SER A 19 7.35 6.65 -11.17
N THR A 20 6.78 6.04 -12.22
CA THR A 20 5.34 5.78 -12.32
C THR A 20 4.94 4.62 -11.43
N PHE A 21 5.78 3.59 -11.34
CA PHE A 21 5.46 2.35 -10.65
C PHE A 21 6.17 2.18 -9.30
N GLY A 22 7.02 3.14 -8.89
CA GLY A 22 7.79 3.04 -7.64
C GLY A 22 6.93 2.85 -6.40
N THR A 23 5.76 3.47 -6.35
CA THR A 23 4.81 3.37 -5.24
C THR A 23 4.09 2.02 -5.18
N TYR A 24 3.98 1.28 -6.30
CA TYR A 24 3.38 -0.06 -6.32
C TYR A 24 4.21 -1.10 -5.58
N PHE A 25 5.51 -0.84 -5.41
CA PHE A 25 6.35 -1.71 -4.59
C PHE A 25 6.09 -1.51 -3.10
N SER A 26 5.19 -0.62 -2.68
CA SER A 26 4.76 -0.45 -1.29
C SER A 26 4.30 -1.78 -0.67
N PRO A 27 4.61 -2.05 0.61
CA PRO A 27 4.16 -3.26 1.28
C PRO A 27 2.66 -3.25 1.62
N LEU A 28 1.98 -2.10 1.45
CA LEU A 28 0.52 -2.02 1.57
C LEU A 28 -0.13 -2.66 0.34
N ASN A 29 -1.16 -3.46 0.58
CA ASN A 29 -1.91 -4.12 -0.49
C ASN A 29 -2.83 -3.09 -1.19
N GLN A 30 -2.23 -2.19 -1.96
CA GLN A 30 -2.97 -1.24 -2.78
C GLN A 30 -3.68 -2.02 -3.89
N ARG A 31 -5.01 -1.88 -3.99
CA ARG A 31 -5.75 -2.45 -5.11
C ARG A 31 -5.14 -1.90 -6.40
N PHE A 32 -4.66 -2.80 -7.28
CA PHE A 32 -3.97 -2.46 -8.52
C PHE A 32 -4.81 -1.54 -9.40
N ALA A 33 -4.56 -0.24 -9.30
CA ALA A 33 -5.26 0.82 -10.01
C ALA A 33 -4.30 1.50 -10.99
N TYR A 34 -3.67 0.71 -11.88
CA TYR A 34 -2.63 1.15 -12.83
C TYR A 34 -2.97 2.44 -13.58
N TRP A 35 -4.24 2.61 -13.91
CA TRP A 35 -4.74 3.78 -14.63
C TRP A 35 -4.56 5.07 -13.84
N TRP A 36 -4.88 5.05 -12.54
CA TRP A 36 -4.81 6.23 -11.67
C TRP A 36 -3.37 6.69 -11.44
N SER A 37 -2.43 5.76 -11.31
CA SER A 37 -1.02 6.13 -11.16
C SER A 37 -0.38 6.70 -12.41
N ILE A 38 -0.93 6.45 -13.60
CA ILE A 38 -0.47 7.06 -14.84
C ILE A 38 -1.09 8.46 -15.01
N THR A 39 -2.36 8.64 -14.63
CA THR A 39 -3.07 9.92 -14.74
C THR A 39 -2.62 10.94 -13.70
N ASP A 40 -2.34 10.49 -12.48
CA ASP A 40 -1.92 11.36 -11.36
C ASP A 40 -0.40 11.58 -11.33
N PHE A 41 0.30 11.04 -12.32
CA PHE A 41 1.74 11.16 -12.43
C PHE A 41 2.17 12.57 -12.82
N ASP A 42 3.14 13.13 -12.10
CA ASP A 42 3.73 14.43 -12.43
C ASP A 42 4.71 14.31 -13.62
N TRP A 43 4.13 14.22 -14.82
CA TRP A 43 4.86 14.17 -16.08
C TRP A 43 5.77 15.39 -16.28
N LEU A 44 5.36 16.55 -15.77
CA LEU A 44 6.13 17.79 -15.90
C LEU A 44 7.46 17.69 -15.13
N ALA A 45 7.44 17.21 -13.89
CA ALA A 45 8.66 17.03 -13.09
C ALA A 45 9.68 16.13 -13.81
N ILE A 46 9.25 15.02 -14.42
CA ILE A 46 10.14 14.13 -15.17
C ILE A 46 10.71 14.77 -16.41
N LEU A 47 9.87 15.44 -17.19
CA LEU A 47 10.32 16.14 -18.39
C LEU A 47 11.34 17.22 -18.03
N LEU A 48 11.16 17.92 -16.90
CA LEU A 48 12.11 18.90 -16.39
C LEU A 48 13.44 18.25 -15.96
N ILE A 49 13.41 17.12 -15.26
CA ILE A 49 14.63 16.40 -14.85
C ILE A 49 15.41 15.90 -16.08
N ILE A 50 14.72 15.29 -17.05
CA ILE A 50 15.36 14.78 -18.28
C ILE A 50 15.91 15.94 -19.09
N SER A 51 15.15 17.02 -19.31
CA SER A 51 15.63 18.18 -20.06
C SER A 51 16.84 18.86 -19.40
N ALA A 52 16.83 19.01 -18.07
CA ALA A 52 17.98 19.53 -17.33
C ALA A 52 19.24 18.64 -17.54
N SER A 53 19.08 17.32 -17.50
CA SER A 53 20.19 16.39 -17.75
C SER A 53 20.73 16.46 -19.18
N ILE A 54 19.87 16.71 -20.17
CA ILE A 54 20.28 16.94 -21.57
C ILE A 54 21.09 18.24 -21.67
N VAL A 55 20.58 19.34 -21.12
CA VAL A 55 21.27 20.65 -21.13
C VAL A 55 22.64 20.53 -20.48
N PHE A 56 22.72 19.86 -19.34
CA PHE A 56 24.00 19.65 -18.65
C PHE A 56 24.96 18.79 -19.47
N ALA A 57 24.48 17.71 -20.09
CA ALA A 57 25.30 16.88 -20.97
C ALA A 57 25.80 17.65 -22.20
N LEU A 58 25.01 18.56 -22.76
CA LEU A 58 25.42 19.44 -23.87
C LEU A 58 26.56 20.37 -23.43
N LEU A 59 26.44 21.02 -22.26
CA LEU A 59 27.48 21.91 -21.72
C LEU A 59 28.79 21.16 -21.52
N MET A 60 28.74 19.97 -20.90
CA MET A 60 29.92 19.13 -20.70
C MET A 60 30.55 18.65 -22.01
N SER A 61 29.78 18.57 -23.09
CA SER A 61 30.27 18.14 -24.41
C SER A 61 31.08 19.22 -25.13
N ILE A 62 30.94 20.49 -24.72
CA ILE A 62 31.73 21.60 -25.26
C ILE A 62 33.17 21.54 -24.75
N ILE A 63 33.40 21.01 -23.54
CA ILE A 63 34.72 20.90 -22.93
C ILE A 63 35.65 20.05 -23.81
N LYS A 64 36.83 20.58 -24.15
CA LYS A 64 37.83 19.88 -24.96
C LYS A 64 38.48 18.77 -24.14
N ILE A 65 38.13 17.51 -24.44
CA ILE A 65 38.74 16.31 -23.86
C ILE A 65 39.49 15.59 -24.99
N LYS A 66 40.76 15.26 -24.75
CA LYS A 66 41.61 14.55 -25.71
C LYS A 66 40.94 13.22 -26.08
N ASN A 67 40.93 12.87 -27.37
CA ASN A 67 40.44 11.59 -27.92
C ASN A 67 38.92 11.34 -27.90
N LEU A 68 38.06 12.35 -27.65
CA LEU A 68 36.59 12.17 -27.73
C LEU A 68 35.92 13.24 -28.60
N ASN A 69 35.11 12.80 -29.56
CA ASN A 69 34.28 13.71 -30.33
C ASN A 69 33.07 14.21 -29.52
N TYR A 70 32.47 15.32 -29.95
CA TYR A 70 31.34 15.96 -29.27
C TYR A 70 30.21 14.97 -28.92
N LYS A 71 29.79 14.17 -29.91
CA LYS A 71 28.70 13.20 -29.78
C LYS A 71 29.00 12.10 -28.76
N GLN A 72 30.22 11.60 -28.69
CA GLN A 72 30.62 10.59 -27.72
C GLN A 72 30.65 11.16 -26.31
N LYS A 73 31.12 12.40 -26.13
CA LYS A 73 31.09 13.09 -24.83
C LYS A 73 29.66 13.25 -24.36
N PHE A 74 28.77 13.75 -25.22
CA PHE A 74 27.35 13.91 -24.92
C PHE A 74 26.72 12.60 -24.44
N LEU A 75 26.83 11.54 -25.25
CA LEU A 75 26.19 10.26 -24.95
C LEU A 75 26.71 9.62 -23.66
N LYS A 76 28.01 9.76 -23.36
CA LYS A 76 28.60 9.23 -22.12
C LYS A 76 28.16 10.05 -20.91
N THR A 77 28.24 11.38 -20.98
CA THR A 77 27.83 12.26 -19.88
C THR A 77 26.34 12.10 -19.59
N PHE A 78 25.50 12.11 -20.62
CA PHE A 78 24.06 11.90 -20.48
C PHE A 78 23.75 10.53 -19.84
N CYS A 79 24.48 9.48 -20.23
CA CYS A 79 24.34 8.16 -19.62
C CYS A 79 24.69 8.17 -18.12
N ILE A 80 25.78 8.84 -17.73
CA ILE A 80 26.18 8.95 -16.32
C ILE A 80 25.08 9.65 -15.52
N PHE A 81 24.53 10.75 -16.01
CA PHE A 81 23.44 11.45 -15.33
C PHE A 81 22.17 10.63 -15.22
N ASN A 82 21.76 9.93 -16.28
CA ASN A 82 20.60 9.04 -16.23
C ASN A 82 20.78 7.91 -15.21
N VAL A 83 22.00 7.36 -15.08
CA VAL A 83 22.31 6.38 -14.02
C VAL A 83 22.17 7.00 -12.63
N LEU A 84 22.71 8.21 -12.41
CA LEU A 84 22.59 8.91 -11.13
C LEU A 84 21.14 9.21 -10.77
N ILE A 85 20.34 9.69 -11.73
CA ILE A 85 18.91 9.93 -11.56
C ILE A 85 18.20 8.64 -11.18
N LEU A 86 18.46 7.54 -11.89
CA LEU A 86 17.83 6.25 -11.60
C LEU A 86 18.19 5.75 -10.19
N ILE A 87 19.47 5.82 -9.79
CA ILE A 87 19.91 5.45 -8.43
C ILE A 87 19.20 6.30 -7.38
N PHE A 88 19.11 7.62 -7.60
CA PHE A 88 18.42 8.52 -6.70
C PHE A 88 16.94 8.15 -6.55
N MET A 89 16.23 7.92 -7.67
CA MET A 89 14.81 7.52 -7.65
C MET A 89 14.61 6.19 -6.91
N LEU A 90 15.44 5.19 -7.19
CA LEU A 90 15.39 3.91 -6.48
C LEU A 90 15.65 4.08 -4.98
N SER A 91 16.57 4.97 -4.58
CA SER A 91 16.83 5.24 -3.16
C SER A 91 15.61 5.84 -2.45
N LEU A 92 14.85 6.71 -3.12
CA LEU A 92 13.61 7.27 -2.58
C LEU A 92 12.53 6.19 -2.44
N ILE A 93 12.38 5.32 -3.44
CA ILE A 93 11.43 4.20 -3.41
C ILE A 93 11.76 3.26 -2.25
N ILE A 94 13.02 2.87 -2.10
CA ILE A 94 13.48 2.00 -1.01
C ILE A 94 13.25 2.66 0.35
N LYS A 95 13.57 3.95 0.49
CA LYS A 95 13.33 4.71 1.74
C LYS A 95 11.84 4.72 2.09
N ASN A 96 10.98 5.00 1.12
CA ASN A 96 9.54 4.98 1.31
C ASN A 96 9.04 3.58 1.72
N TYR A 97 9.49 2.54 1.02
CA TYR A 97 9.18 1.15 1.36
C TYR A 97 9.52 0.81 2.80
N ILE A 98 10.74 1.14 3.25
CA ILE A 98 11.20 0.87 4.61
C ILE A 98 10.34 1.61 5.64
N ASN A 99 9.97 2.87 5.36
CA ASN A 99 9.16 3.67 6.26
C ASN A 99 7.74 3.08 6.39
N VAL A 100 7.06 2.83 5.27
CA VAL A 100 5.72 2.22 5.26
C VAL A 100 5.76 0.86 5.94
N ARG A 101 6.79 0.04 5.69
CA ARG A 101 6.95 -1.27 6.35
C ARG A 101 7.09 -1.15 7.87
N LYS A 102 7.86 -0.18 8.36
CA LYS A 102 8.02 0.06 9.81
C LYS A 102 6.71 0.44 10.47
N GLU A 103 5.95 1.35 9.84
CA GLU A 103 4.64 1.76 10.33
C GLU A 103 3.65 0.60 10.31
N LEU A 104 3.63 -0.18 9.22
CA LEU A 104 2.77 -1.35 9.09
C LEU A 104 3.04 -2.39 10.19
N ILE A 105 4.30 -2.72 10.47
CA ILE A 105 4.67 -3.64 11.55
C ILE A 105 4.20 -3.12 12.91
N LYS A 106 4.31 -1.81 13.16
CA LYS A 106 3.85 -1.20 14.41
C LYS A 106 2.34 -1.39 14.57
N ILE A 107 1.57 -1.08 13.53
CA ILE A 107 0.11 -1.21 13.52
C ILE A 107 -0.31 -2.67 13.66
N GLU A 108 0.28 -3.59 12.89
CA GLU A 108 0.02 -5.02 13.02
C GLU A 108 0.26 -5.52 14.46
N LYS A 109 1.33 -5.05 15.11
CA LYS A 109 1.62 -5.39 16.51
C LYS A 109 0.54 -4.86 17.46
N GLU A 110 0.10 -3.61 17.30
CA GLU A 110 -0.98 -3.02 18.10
C GLU A 110 -2.28 -3.84 17.98
N TYR A 111 -2.66 -4.25 16.77
CA TYR A 111 -3.82 -5.09 16.53
C TYR A 111 -3.65 -6.52 17.07
N VAL A 112 -2.45 -7.11 17.00
CA VAL A 112 -2.15 -8.40 17.62
C VAL A 112 -2.28 -8.34 19.15
N ASP A 113 -1.76 -7.29 19.78
CA ASP A 113 -1.84 -7.13 21.23
C ASP A 113 -3.27 -6.84 21.68
N LYS A 114 -4.04 -6.07 20.89
CA LYS A 114 -5.50 -5.92 21.07
C LYS A 114 -6.22 -7.26 20.97
N ALA A 115 -5.95 -8.07 19.95
CA ALA A 115 -6.54 -9.39 19.79
C ALA A 115 -6.27 -10.30 20.99
N LYS A 116 -5.04 -10.29 21.51
CA LYS A 116 -4.69 -11.07 22.71
C LYS A 116 -5.46 -10.60 23.94
N ASN A 117 -5.62 -9.29 24.12
CA ASN A 117 -6.40 -8.75 25.24
C ASN A 117 -7.88 -9.15 25.14
N ASP A 118 -8.46 -9.05 23.96
CA ASP A 118 -9.84 -9.45 23.69
C ASP A 118 -10.07 -10.95 23.93
N ILE A 119 -9.15 -11.79 23.45
CA ILE A 119 -9.15 -13.24 23.72
C ILE A 119 -9.08 -13.50 25.23
N LYS A 120 -8.21 -12.80 25.97
CA LYS A 120 -8.07 -12.94 27.42
C LYS A 120 -9.36 -12.59 28.16
N ASN A 121 -10.13 -11.65 27.64
CA ASN A 121 -11.39 -11.20 28.21
C ASN A 121 -12.62 -11.98 27.70
N ASP A 122 -12.42 -13.04 26.90
CA ASP A 122 -13.47 -13.78 26.19
C ASP A 122 -14.45 -12.89 25.41
N ASN A 123 -13.95 -11.78 24.84
CA ASN A 123 -14.78 -10.85 24.08
C ASN A 123 -13.98 -10.25 22.91
N VAL A 124 -14.20 -10.79 21.72
CA VAL A 124 -13.56 -10.37 20.47
C VAL A 124 -14.32 -9.20 19.86
N THR A 125 -13.65 -8.07 19.67
CA THR A 125 -14.26 -6.87 19.06
C THR A 125 -13.88 -6.75 17.59
N PHE A 126 -14.84 -6.95 16.68
CA PHE A 126 -14.68 -6.66 15.26
C PHE A 126 -15.06 -5.22 14.95
N GLU A 127 -14.08 -4.47 14.46
CA GLU A 127 -14.28 -3.13 13.94
C GLU A 127 -14.67 -3.18 12.47
N PHE A 128 -15.64 -2.36 12.07
CA PHE A 128 -16.07 -2.25 10.68
C PHE A 128 -16.27 -0.79 10.26
N THR A 129 -15.91 -0.53 9.01
CA THR A 129 -16.12 0.75 8.33
C THR A 129 -17.42 0.70 7.53
N GLY A 130 -18.38 1.59 7.83
CA GLY A 130 -19.68 1.62 7.17
C GLY A 130 -20.66 2.59 7.83
N GLY A 131 -21.26 3.46 7.01
CA GLY A 131 -22.14 4.56 7.42
C GLY A 131 -23.56 4.13 7.82
N LEU A 132 -24.20 5.02 8.60
CA LEU A 132 -25.56 4.95 9.20
C LEU A 132 -25.99 3.53 9.57
N SER A 133 -25.90 3.21 10.86
CA SER A 133 -26.74 2.17 11.46
C SER A 133 -28.15 2.40 10.94
N ILE A 134 -28.63 1.55 10.02
CA ILE A 134 -30.05 1.48 9.71
C ILE A 134 -30.63 1.17 11.07
N ARG A 135 -31.24 2.18 11.66
CA ARG A 135 -31.82 2.13 13.00
C ARG A 135 -32.96 1.15 12.85
N TYR A 136 -32.67 -0.14 13.00
CA TYR A 136 -33.73 -1.10 13.18
C TYR A 136 -34.44 -0.62 14.44
N THR A 137 -35.77 -0.70 14.44
CA THR A 137 -36.56 -0.52 15.67
C THR A 137 -35.83 -1.23 16.82
N LYS A 138 -35.77 -0.68 18.04
CA LYS A 138 -34.91 -1.20 19.14
C LYS A 138 -34.99 -2.73 19.44
N SER A 139 -35.97 -3.44 18.88
CA SER A 139 -36.25 -4.86 19.09
C SER A 139 -35.30 -5.83 18.34
N PRO A 140 -35.05 -5.74 17.00
CA PRO A 140 -34.15 -6.67 16.32
C PRO A 140 -32.66 -6.41 16.64
N GLU A 141 -32.25 -5.15 16.81
CA GLU A 141 -30.85 -4.79 17.14
C GLU A 141 -30.37 -5.43 18.46
N ASN A 142 -31.21 -5.40 19.50
CA ASN A 142 -30.87 -6.02 20.78
C ASN A 142 -30.76 -7.56 20.66
N LYS A 143 -31.64 -8.18 19.88
CA LYS A 143 -31.58 -9.63 19.64
C LYS A 143 -30.34 -10.03 18.84
N ILE A 144 -29.99 -9.26 17.81
CA ILE A 144 -28.77 -9.46 17.01
C ILE A 144 -27.52 -9.28 17.89
N ASN A 145 -27.48 -8.24 18.73
CA ASN A 145 -26.37 -8.04 19.67
C ASN A 145 -26.25 -9.18 20.70
N ASN A 146 -27.37 -9.75 21.14
CA ASN A 146 -27.34 -10.92 22.03
C ASN A 146 -26.82 -12.18 21.33
N ILE A 147 -27.17 -12.38 20.04
CA ILE A 147 -26.55 -13.45 19.24
C ILE A 147 -25.04 -13.25 19.20
N TYR A 148 -24.55 -12.07 18.82
CA TYR A 148 -23.09 -11.81 18.78
C TYR A 148 -22.40 -12.07 20.13
N LYS A 149 -23.00 -11.61 21.24
CA LYS A 149 -22.49 -11.88 22.60
C LYS A 149 -22.42 -13.38 22.92
N THR A 150 -23.39 -14.17 22.45
CA THR A 150 -23.38 -15.63 22.63
C THR A 150 -22.15 -16.26 21.99
N TYR A 151 -21.73 -15.73 20.84
CA TYR A 151 -20.51 -16.13 20.14
C TYR A 151 -19.22 -15.46 20.67
N GLY A 152 -19.31 -14.65 21.74
CA GLY A 152 -18.15 -13.96 22.33
C GLY A 152 -17.65 -12.79 21.49
N ILE A 153 -18.56 -12.16 20.72
CA ILE A 153 -18.22 -11.15 19.73
C ILE A 153 -18.97 -9.86 20.01
N THR A 154 -18.27 -8.75 19.83
CA THR A 154 -18.83 -7.40 19.79
C THR A 154 -18.47 -6.77 18.45
N TYR A 155 -19.43 -6.08 17.81
CA TYR A 155 -19.16 -5.30 16.61
C TYR A 155 -19.16 -3.81 16.94
N LEU A 156 -18.13 -3.09 16.49
CA LEU A 156 -17.98 -1.66 16.70
C LEU A 156 -17.82 -0.95 15.36
N SER A 157 -18.67 0.05 15.10
CA SER A 157 -18.50 0.92 13.93
C SER A 157 -17.40 1.94 14.22
N THR A 158 -16.39 2.01 13.34
CA THR A 158 -15.33 3.01 13.41
C THR A 158 -15.58 4.19 12.45
N GLY A 159 -16.79 4.29 11.87
CA GLY A 159 -17.15 5.33 10.91
C GLY A 159 -16.45 5.16 9.55
N CYS A 160 -16.12 6.28 8.90
CA CYS A 160 -15.44 6.33 7.59
C CYS A 160 -13.90 6.37 7.72
N LEU A 161 -13.33 5.71 8.73
CA LEU A 161 -11.88 5.55 8.87
C LEU A 161 -11.41 4.33 8.07
N PHE A 162 -11.50 4.42 6.75
CA PHE A 162 -10.95 3.42 5.85
C PHE A 162 -9.60 3.92 5.31
N ASP A 163 -8.51 3.38 5.86
CA ASP A 163 -7.17 3.49 5.27
C ASP A 163 -6.54 2.10 5.12
N ASP A 164 -5.52 2.00 4.27
CA ASP A 164 -4.86 0.73 3.95
C ASP A 164 -4.15 0.13 5.18
N TYR A 165 -3.69 0.97 6.10
CA TYR A 165 -3.00 0.56 7.32
C TYR A 165 -3.93 -0.12 8.32
N ASN A 166 -5.09 0.49 8.61
CA ASN A 166 -6.11 -0.08 9.46
C ASN A 166 -6.69 -1.35 8.83
N SER A 167 -6.85 -1.39 7.51
CA SER A 167 -7.29 -2.59 6.80
C SER A 167 -6.32 -3.76 7.03
N ALA A 168 -5.02 -3.51 6.90
CA ALA A 168 -3.99 -4.52 7.18
C ALA A 168 -3.96 -4.94 8.66
N GLY A 169 -4.07 -3.97 9.58
CA GLY A 169 -4.17 -4.23 11.02
C GLY A 169 -5.37 -5.10 11.39
N GLN A 170 -6.56 -4.79 10.86
CA GLN A 170 -7.77 -5.58 11.05
C GLN A 170 -7.65 -6.99 10.45
N GLN A 171 -6.96 -7.14 9.32
CA GLN A 171 -6.67 -8.46 8.77
C GLN A 171 -5.81 -9.28 9.75
N LYS A 172 -4.75 -8.67 10.29
CA LYS A 172 -3.89 -9.33 11.28
C LYS A 172 -4.66 -9.70 12.54
N TYR A 173 -5.53 -8.81 13.02
CA TYR A 173 -6.43 -9.07 14.14
C TYR A 173 -7.30 -10.32 13.88
N LYS A 174 -7.98 -10.37 12.72
CA LYS A 174 -8.83 -11.50 12.30
C LYS A 174 -8.06 -12.82 12.27
N GLU A 175 -6.84 -12.81 11.75
CA GLU A 175 -5.97 -13.99 11.73
C GLU A 175 -5.68 -14.53 13.15
N VAL A 176 -5.45 -13.64 14.12
CA VAL A 176 -5.13 -14.02 15.51
C VAL A 176 -6.36 -14.54 16.26
N VAL A 177 -7.52 -13.92 16.10
CA VAL A 177 -8.74 -14.30 16.84
C VAL A 177 -9.47 -15.50 16.24
N LYS A 178 -9.27 -15.79 14.94
CA LYS A 178 -9.98 -16.87 14.25
C LYS A 178 -9.81 -18.25 14.92
N PRO A 179 -8.59 -18.73 15.24
CA PRO A 179 -8.42 -20.02 15.92
C PRO A 179 -9.09 -20.06 17.29
N TYR A 180 -9.08 -18.93 18.01
CA TYR A 180 -9.76 -18.81 19.30
C TYR A 180 -11.27 -18.98 19.17
N LEU A 181 -11.89 -18.23 18.25
CA LEU A 181 -13.34 -18.29 18.02
C LEU A 181 -13.78 -19.67 17.49
N GLU A 182 -12.98 -20.31 16.64
CA GLU A 182 -13.22 -21.70 16.20
C GLU A 182 -13.14 -22.71 17.36
N LYS A 183 -12.19 -22.54 18.28
CA LYS A 183 -12.09 -23.37 19.48
C LYS A 183 -13.27 -23.16 20.42
N ARG A 184 -13.70 -21.90 20.60
CA ARG A 184 -14.79 -21.50 21.50
C ARG A 184 -16.15 -21.96 20.98
N ASN A 185 -16.44 -21.71 19.71
CA ASN A 185 -17.78 -21.83 19.12
C ASN A 185 -17.93 -23.05 18.18
N GLY A 186 -16.83 -23.76 17.92
CA GLY A 186 -16.77 -24.88 16.99
C GLY A 186 -16.56 -24.47 15.53
N LYS A 187 -16.31 -25.46 14.67
CA LYS A 187 -16.18 -25.23 13.21
C LYS A 187 -17.47 -24.66 12.63
N ASN A 188 -17.34 -23.79 11.63
CA ASN A 188 -18.43 -23.12 10.92
C ASN A 188 -19.31 -22.22 11.81
N TRP A 189 -18.82 -21.79 12.97
CA TRP A 189 -19.56 -20.89 13.87
C TRP A 189 -20.02 -19.60 13.16
N GLU A 190 -19.21 -19.07 12.25
CA GLU A 190 -19.52 -17.82 11.54
C GLU A 190 -20.76 -17.97 10.64
N GLN A 191 -20.92 -19.11 9.98
CA GLN A 191 -22.10 -19.41 9.14
C GLN A 191 -23.35 -19.60 10.01
N LYS A 192 -23.21 -20.31 11.15
CA LYS A 192 -24.31 -20.51 12.10
C LYS A 192 -24.79 -19.17 12.65
N MET A 193 -23.87 -18.35 13.15
CA MET A 193 -24.15 -17.01 13.65
C MET A 193 -24.84 -16.14 12.59
N LYS A 194 -24.34 -16.12 11.34
CA LYS A 194 -24.97 -15.38 10.24
C LYS A 194 -26.40 -15.84 9.98
N SER A 195 -26.64 -17.15 9.93
CA SER A 195 -27.99 -17.71 9.74
C SER A 195 -28.96 -17.38 10.87
N GLU A 196 -28.47 -17.31 12.12
CA GLU A 196 -29.28 -16.88 13.27
C GLU A 196 -29.67 -15.40 13.18
N VAL A 197 -28.76 -14.55 12.70
CA VAL A 197 -29.02 -13.12 12.49
C VAL A 197 -29.98 -12.90 11.31
N GLU A 198 -29.85 -13.66 10.23
CA GLU A 198 -30.73 -13.55 9.05
C GLU A 198 -32.18 -13.90 9.38
N LYS A 199 -32.42 -14.94 10.19
CA LYS A 199 -33.77 -15.30 10.69
C LYS A 199 -34.48 -14.20 11.48
N LEU A 200 -33.77 -13.16 11.93
CA LEU A 200 -34.34 -12.01 12.64
C LEU A 200 -34.59 -10.80 11.73
N LYS A 201 -34.15 -10.86 10.46
CA LYS A 201 -34.35 -9.81 9.46
C LYS A 201 -35.58 -10.06 8.59
N ASP A 202 -36.03 -11.32 8.53
CA ASP A 202 -37.32 -11.74 7.96
C ASP A 202 -38.46 -11.58 8.99
#